data_AF-A0A810DVF1-F1
#
_entry.id   AF-A0A810DVF1-F1
#
_cell.length_a   1.000
_cell.length_b   1.000
_cell.length_c   1.000
_cell.angle_alpha   90.00
_cell.angle_beta   90.00
_cell.angle_gamma   90.00
#
_symmetry.space_group_name_H-M   'P 1'
#
loop_
_entity.id
_entity.type
_entity.pdbx_description
1 polymer ?
#
loop_
_entity_poly.entity_id
_entity_poly.type
_entity_poly.pdbx_seq_one_letter_code
_entity_poly.pdbx_strand_id
1 'polypeptide(L)'
;MKLVSKLRLLFTLDKTTLLFYLEAFVLLGWARTLLFYKFSKVAPSLGERGQETDRDSDSEHTPSMRHIANSINTISKYTPWDSKCLVRAIAGMKMLERRGIGSTLYLGTAKDKDGNLIAHAWLRSGPYYISGAEVMDQFVVVDKFAKSAGTS
;
A
#
# COMPACT_ATOMS: atom_id res chain seq x y z
N MET A 1 -36.28 6.25 11.99
CA MET A 1 -36.01 5.06 11.15
C MET A 1 -34.74 5.18 10.28
N LYS A 2 -33.63 5.78 10.75
CA LYS A 2 -32.36 5.89 9.97
C LYS A 2 -31.15 5.15 10.59
N LEU A 3 -31.32 4.51 11.75
CA LEU A 3 -30.25 3.77 12.44
C LEU A 3 -30.18 2.29 12.04
N VAL A 4 -31.34 1.66 11.79
CA VAL A 4 -31.44 0.21 11.55
C VAL A 4 -30.82 -0.23 10.21
N SER A 5 -30.84 0.66 9.20
CA SER A 5 -30.22 0.38 7.90
C SER A 5 -28.69 0.43 7.92
N LYS A 6 -28.08 1.27 8.77
CA LYS A 6 -26.61 1.30 8.97
C LYS A 6 -26.10 0.07 9.71
N LEU A 7 -26.89 -0.44 10.67
CA LEU A 7 -26.58 -1.67 11.41
C LEU A 7 -26.65 -2.92 10.52
N ARG A 8 -27.57 -2.99 9.56
CA ARG A 8 -27.59 -4.08 8.56
C ARG A 8 -26.36 -4.09 7.66
N LEU A 9 -25.81 -2.91 7.32
CA LEU A 9 -24.59 -2.81 6.51
C LEU A 9 -23.37 -3.39 7.25
N LEU A 10 -23.30 -3.16 8.57
CA LEU A 10 -22.27 -3.73 9.45
C LEU A 10 -22.42 -5.26 9.62
N PHE A 11 -23.64 -5.78 9.61
CA PHE A 11 -23.91 -7.23 9.68
C PHE A 11 -23.73 -7.97 8.34
N THR A 12 -23.68 -7.25 7.22
CA THR A 12 -23.29 -7.75 5.90
C THR A 12 -21.80 -7.56 5.59
N LEU A 13 -21.02 -6.98 6.50
CA LEU A 13 -19.58 -6.95 6.33
C LEU A 13 -19.08 -8.37 6.52
N ASP A 14 -18.74 -9.02 5.41
CA ASP A 14 -18.08 -10.31 5.40
C ASP A 14 -16.90 -10.27 6.38
N LYS A 15 -16.76 -11.29 7.23
CA LYS A 15 -15.71 -11.36 8.28
C LYS A 15 -14.32 -11.17 7.65
N THR A 16 -14.15 -11.64 6.42
CA THR A 16 -12.97 -11.43 5.58
C THR A 16 -12.66 -9.95 5.41
N THR A 17 -13.65 -9.14 5.01
CA THR A 17 -13.47 -7.69 4.81
C THR A 17 -13.12 -6.99 6.11
N LEU A 18 -13.75 -7.39 7.23
CA LEU A 18 -13.40 -6.86 8.55
C LEU A 18 -11.95 -7.18 8.93
N LEU A 19 -11.47 -8.39 8.67
CA LEU A 19 -10.07 -8.77 8.89
C LEU A 19 -9.10 -7.94 8.06
N PHE A 20 -9.40 -7.72 6.76
CA PHE A 20 -8.57 -6.86 5.92
C PHE A 20 -8.55 -5.40 6.41
N TYR A 21 -9.67 -4.87 6.92
CA TYR A 21 -9.73 -3.52 7.50
C TYR A 21 -8.91 -3.40 8.78
N LEU A 22 -9.04 -4.37 9.70
CA LEU A 22 -8.24 -4.40 10.93
C LEU A 22 -6.75 -4.54 10.61
N GLU A 23 -6.40 -5.42 9.68
CA GLU A 23 -5.01 -5.59 9.24
C GLU A 23 -4.45 -4.31 8.62
N ALA A 24 -5.21 -3.67 7.71
CA ALA A 24 -4.81 -2.39 7.12
C ALA A 24 -4.63 -1.31 8.19
N PHE A 25 -5.52 -1.22 9.17
CA PHE A 25 -5.40 -0.24 10.26
C PHE A 25 -4.10 -0.42 11.05
N VAL A 26 -3.82 -1.65 11.48
CA VAL A 26 -2.62 -1.98 12.25
C VAL A 26 -1.35 -1.72 11.42
N LEU A 27 -1.34 -2.13 10.15
CA LEU A 27 -0.17 -1.98 9.29
C LEU A 27 0.07 -0.55 8.84
N LEU A 28 -0.97 0.27 8.67
CA LEU A 28 -0.83 1.71 8.47
C LEU A 28 -0.18 2.38 9.70
N GLY A 29 -0.57 1.96 10.91
CA GLY A 29 0.05 2.43 12.14
C GLY A 29 1.52 2.01 12.24
N TRP A 30 1.82 0.74 11.98
CA TRP A 30 3.19 0.23 11.93
C TRP A 30 4.05 0.91 10.87
N ALA A 31 3.53 1.10 9.64
CA ALA A 31 4.24 1.82 8.60
C ALA A 31 4.49 3.27 9.00
N ARG A 32 3.55 3.90 9.71
CA ARG A 32 3.74 5.26 10.23
C ARG A 32 4.85 5.32 11.29
N THR A 33 4.96 4.30 12.15
CA THR A 33 6.02 4.26 13.16
C THR A 33 7.40 4.02 12.55
N LEU A 34 7.49 3.24 11.46
CA LEU A 34 8.74 3.08 10.71
C LEU A 34 9.28 4.42 10.18
N LEU A 35 8.40 5.33 9.77
CA LEU A 35 8.81 6.65 9.27
C LEU A 35 9.32 7.61 10.34
N PHE A 36 9.30 7.24 11.63
CA PHE A 36 10.07 7.98 12.65
C PHE A 36 11.57 7.70 12.58
N TYR A 37 11.99 6.61 11.94
CA TYR A 37 13.39 6.28 11.74
C TYR A 37 13.91 6.87 10.42
N LYS A 38 15.24 7.02 10.31
CA LYS A 38 15.88 7.43 9.05
C LYS A 38 15.54 6.42 7.95
N PHE A 39 15.16 6.92 6.77
CA PHE A 39 14.77 6.06 5.64
C PHE A 39 15.82 5.02 5.27
N SER A 40 17.10 5.31 5.46
CA SER A 40 18.20 4.35 5.25
C SER A 40 18.10 3.08 6.10
N LYS A 41 17.43 3.12 7.25
CA LYS A 41 17.15 1.94 8.09
C LYS A 41 15.88 1.19 7.65
N VAL A 42 14.95 1.88 6.99
CA VAL A 42 13.68 1.31 6.52
C VAL A 42 13.86 0.67 5.14
N ALA A 43 14.65 1.30 4.26
CA ALA A 43 14.86 0.89 2.87
C ALA A 43 15.23 -0.60 2.70
N PRO A 44 16.11 -1.20 3.52
CA PRO A 44 16.42 -2.64 3.40
C PRO A 44 15.22 -3.56 3.65
N SER A 45 14.21 -3.12 4.41
CA SER A 45 13.00 -3.91 4.68
C SER A 45 11.97 -3.90 3.56
N LEU A 46 12.12 -2.98 2.59
CA LEU A 46 11.21 -2.80 1.46
C LEU A 46 11.46 -3.82 0.33
N GLY A 47 12.55 -4.59 0.44
CA GLY A 47 12.94 -5.60 -0.55
C GLY A 47 14.24 -5.24 -1.27
N GLU A 48 14.49 -5.90 -2.39
CA GLU A 48 15.67 -5.69 -3.22
C GLU A 48 15.58 -4.33 -3.93
N ARG A 49 16.53 -3.45 -3.59
CA ARG A 49 16.63 -2.11 -4.14
C ARG A 49 17.04 -2.15 -5.62
N GLY A 50 16.44 -1.29 -6.44
CA GLY A 50 16.70 -1.18 -7.87
C GLY A 50 16.05 -2.26 -8.72
N GLN A 51 15.33 -3.21 -8.11
CA GLN A 51 14.68 -4.32 -8.79
C GLN A 51 13.17 -4.10 -8.93
N GLU A 52 12.55 -4.86 -9.82
CA GLU A 52 11.11 -4.87 -10.06
C GLU A 52 10.64 -6.31 -10.19
N THR A 53 9.54 -6.65 -9.53
CA THR A 53 8.90 -7.97 -9.66
C THR A 53 8.20 -8.09 -11.01
N ASP A 54 8.01 -9.32 -11.48
CA ASP A 54 7.32 -9.58 -12.74
C ASP A 54 5.91 -8.98 -12.77
N ARG A 55 5.45 -8.70 -14.00
CA ARG A 55 4.11 -8.14 -14.25
C ARG A 55 3.05 -9.20 -14.53
N ASP A 56 3.47 -10.39 -14.92
CA ASP A 56 2.56 -11.43 -15.43
C ASP A 56 2.25 -12.54 -14.41
N SER A 57 2.80 -12.49 -13.19
CA SER A 57 2.86 -13.66 -12.30
C SER A 57 1.64 -13.91 -11.38
N ASP A 58 0.71 -12.97 -11.21
CA ASP A 58 -0.15 -12.96 -10.00
C ASP A 58 -1.68 -13.01 -10.27
N SER A 59 -2.14 -13.55 -11.39
CA SER A 59 -3.59 -13.58 -11.72
C SER A 59 -4.45 -14.29 -10.67
N GLU A 60 -3.92 -15.33 -10.02
CA GLU A 60 -4.62 -16.11 -8.99
C GLU A 60 -4.95 -15.30 -7.73
N HIS A 61 -4.18 -14.25 -7.43
CA HIS A 61 -4.33 -13.44 -6.21
C HIS A 61 -5.15 -12.16 -6.41
N THR A 62 -5.73 -11.96 -7.60
CA THR A 62 -6.50 -10.76 -7.96
C THR A 62 -7.57 -10.35 -6.94
N PRO A 63 -8.39 -11.27 -6.37
CA PRO A 63 -9.37 -10.91 -5.35
C PRO A 63 -8.73 -10.35 -4.08
N SER A 64 -7.67 -11.00 -3.59
CA SER A 64 -6.93 -10.56 -2.40
C SER A 64 -6.28 -9.19 -2.61
N MET A 65 -5.64 -8.97 -3.77
CA MET A 65 -5.04 -7.67 -4.12
C MET A 65 -6.08 -6.55 -4.13
N ARG A 66 -7.29 -6.82 -4.65
CA ARG A 66 -8.40 -5.87 -4.65
C ARG A 66 -8.87 -5.55 -3.23
N HIS A 67 -9.00 -6.55 -2.37
CA HIS A 67 -9.34 -6.33 -0.96
C HIS A 67 -8.28 -5.46 -0.28
N ILE A 68 -6.99 -5.76 -0.46
CA ILE A 68 -5.88 -4.97 0.11
C ILE A 68 -5.95 -3.51 -0.35
N ALA A 69 -6.04 -3.26 -1.66
CA ALA A 69 -6.10 -1.92 -2.22
C ALA A 69 -7.29 -1.12 -1.66
N ASN A 70 -8.47 -1.73 -1.62
CA ASN A 70 -9.68 -1.12 -1.07
C ASN A 70 -9.55 -0.84 0.43
N SER A 71 -9.01 -1.77 1.21
CA SER A 71 -8.82 -1.64 2.64
C SER A 71 -7.83 -0.53 2.98
N ILE A 72 -6.69 -0.45 2.30
CA ILE A 72 -5.72 0.64 2.49
C ILE A 72 -6.35 1.98 2.14
N ASN A 73 -6.99 2.09 0.98
CA ASN A 73 -7.60 3.35 0.53
C ASN A 73 -8.74 3.82 1.44
N THR A 74 -9.51 2.88 2.01
CA THR A 74 -10.60 3.20 2.92
C THR A 74 -10.05 3.58 4.29
N ILE A 75 -9.24 2.71 4.89
CA ILE A 75 -8.78 2.86 6.26
C ILE A 75 -7.79 4.02 6.41
N SER A 76 -6.98 4.34 5.39
CA SER A 76 -6.07 5.50 5.43
C SER A 76 -6.78 6.84 5.67
N LYS A 77 -8.09 6.92 5.41
CA LYS A 77 -8.92 8.12 5.64
C LYS A 77 -9.47 8.21 7.06
N TYR A 78 -9.42 7.11 7.82
CA TYR A 78 -9.98 6.99 9.17
C TYR A 78 -8.91 6.75 10.25
N THR A 79 -7.63 6.76 9.89
CA THR A 79 -6.54 6.70 10.87
C THR A 79 -6.40 8.02 11.63
N PRO A 80 -6.10 8.00 12.94
CA PRO A 80 -5.85 9.23 13.71
C PRO A 80 -4.49 9.88 13.39
N TRP A 81 -3.67 9.26 12.54
CA TRP A 81 -2.42 9.80 12.02
C TRP A 81 -2.48 10.00 10.50
N ASP A 82 -1.51 10.75 9.99
CA ASP A 82 -1.38 10.99 8.55
C ASP A 82 -0.84 9.76 7.81
N SER A 83 -1.69 9.18 6.96
CA SER A 83 -1.39 8.01 6.14
C SER A 83 -1.07 8.42 4.70
N LYS A 84 0.05 9.14 4.51
CA LYS A 84 0.55 9.57 3.19
C LYS A 84 0.93 8.39 2.29
N CYS A 85 1.23 8.69 1.04
CA CYS A 85 1.51 7.73 -0.03
C CYS A 85 2.54 6.65 0.35
N LEU A 86 3.65 7.03 0.99
CA LEU A 86 4.67 6.08 1.44
C LEU A 86 4.16 5.13 2.53
N VAL A 87 3.39 5.64 3.50
CA VAL A 87 2.78 4.82 4.57
C VAL A 87 1.81 3.80 3.96
N ARG A 88 0.97 4.24 3.02
CA ARG A 88 0.04 3.37 2.29
C ARG A 88 0.77 2.28 1.50
N ALA A 89 1.83 2.64 0.79
CA ALA A 89 2.63 1.71 0.00
C ALA A 89 3.35 0.67 0.87
N ILE A 90 3.95 1.08 2.00
CA ILE A 90 4.62 0.14 2.93
C ILE A 90 3.59 -0.80 3.58
N ALA A 91 2.45 -0.28 4.03
CA ALA A 91 1.40 -1.09 4.63
C ALA A 91 0.87 -2.13 3.63
N GLY A 92 0.60 -1.74 2.38
CA GLY A 92 0.15 -2.65 1.34
C GLY A 92 1.18 -3.69 0.94
N MET A 93 2.45 -3.30 0.86
CA MET A 93 3.53 -4.24 0.61
C MET A 93 3.57 -5.32 1.68
N LYS A 94 3.38 -4.94 2.96
CA LYS A 94 3.33 -5.90 4.06
C LYS A 94 2.10 -6.82 4.00
N MET A 95 0.94 -6.30 3.59
CA MET A 95 -0.27 -7.13 3.41
C MET A 95 -0.10 -8.16 2.28
N LEU A 96 0.58 -7.79 1.18
CA LEU A 96 0.89 -8.67 0.06
C LEU A 96 1.92 -9.73 0.47
N GLU A 97 3.00 -9.31 1.15
CA GLU A 97 4.05 -10.20 1.66
C GLU A 97 3.47 -11.30 2.57
N ARG A 98 2.55 -10.96 3.49
CA ARG A 98 1.90 -11.93 4.38
C ARG A 98 1.08 -12.99 3.66
N ARG A 99 0.76 -12.77 2.39
CA ARG A 99 0.02 -13.68 1.51
C ARG A 99 0.92 -14.34 0.48
N GLY A 100 2.24 -14.14 0.57
CA GLY A 100 3.20 -14.65 -0.41
C GLY A 100 3.08 -13.99 -1.78
N ILE A 101 2.52 -12.78 -1.87
CA ILE A 101 2.29 -12.08 -3.14
C ILE A 101 3.46 -11.13 -3.40
N GLY A 102 4.07 -11.24 -4.59
CA GLY A 102 5.16 -10.37 -5.01
C GLY A 102 4.70 -8.93 -5.22
N SER A 103 5.51 -7.94 -4.86
CA SER A 103 5.17 -6.54 -5.09
C SER A 103 6.39 -5.66 -5.31
N THR A 104 6.19 -4.55 -6.02
CA THR A 104 7.18 -3.51 -6.25
C THR A 104 6.69 -2.18 -5.70
N LEU A 105 7.46 -1.60 -4.77
CA LEU A 105 7.26 -0.23 -4.30
C LEU A 105 8.14 0.72 -5.12
N TYR A 106 7.55 1.78 -5.64
CA TYR A 106 8.25 2.80 -6.39
C TYR A 106 8.31 4.08 -5.59
N LEU A 107 9.45 4.77 -5.67
CA LEU A 107 9.62 6.13 -5.19
C LEU A 107 9.82 7.03 -6.39
N GLY A 108 9.08 8.12 -6.44
CA GLY A 108 9.20 9.12 -7.49
C GLY A 108 9.33 10.53 -6.94
N THR A 109 9.90 11.41 -7.74
CA THR A 109 10.00 12.84 -7.45
C THR A 109 9.50 13.68 -8.61
N ALA A 110 8.93 14.84 -8.30
CA ALA A 110 8.48 15.83 -9.27
C ALA A 110 8.80 17.24 -8.77
N LYS A 111 8.59 18.24 -9.61
CA LYS A 111 8.54 19.65 -9.19
C LYS A 111 7.10 20.10 -9.14
N ASP A 112 6.71 20.75 -8.05
CA ASP A 112 5.40 21.41 -7.97
C ASP A 112 5.37 22.71 -8.81
N LYS A 113 4.23 23.40 -8.79
CA LYS A 113 4.03 24.65 -9.54
C LYS A 113 4.97 25.78 -9.12
N ASP A 114 5.47 25.73 -7.88
CA ASP A 114 6.37 26.72 -7.31
C ASP A 114 7.85 26.30 -7.50
N GLY A 115 8.10 25.16 -8.17
CA GLY A 115 9.42 24.63 -8.44
C GLY A 115 10.03 23.81 -7.30
N ASN A 116 9.29 23.56 -6.22
CA ASN A 116 9.77 22.76 -5.09
C ASN A 116 9.79 21.27 -5.44
N LEU A 117 10.81 20.57 -4.94
CA LEU A 117 10.90 19.11 -5.09
C LEU A 117 9.87 18.43 -4.19
N ILE A 118 8.97 17.67 -4.79
CA ILE A 118 7.97 16.84 -4.10
C ILE A 118 8.25 15.36 -4.34
N ALA A 119 7.92 14.53 -3.36
CA ALA A 119 8.12 13.09 -3.41
C ALA A 119 6.79 12.35 -3.35
N HIS A 120 6.74 11.19 -4.02
CA HIS A 120 5.58 10.33 -4.06
C HIS A 120 5.99 8.86 -4.03
N ALA A 121 5.05 8.00 -3.65
CA ALA A 121 5.26 6.56 -3.60
C ALA A 121 4.01 5.83 -4.05
N TRP A 122 4.20 4.75 -4.81
CA TRP A 122 3.12 3.86 -5.21
C TRP A 122 3.56 2.40 -5.15
N LEU A 123 2.58 1.51 -5.08
CA LEU A 123 2.78 0.07 -4.92
C LEU A 123 2.09 -0.67 -6.07
N ARG A 124 2.81 -1.60 -6.69
CA ARG A 124 2.30 -2.52 -7.72
C ARG A 124 2.49 -3.97 -7.29
N SER A 125 1.60 -4.85 -7.71
CA SER A 125 1.78 -6.30 -7.69
C SER A 125 1.19 -6.88 -8.98
N GLY A 126 1.98 -7.67 -9.71
CA GLY A 126 1.65 -8.08 -11.08
C GLY A 126 1.22 -6.88 -11.96
N PRO A 127 0.11 -6.95 -12.70
CA PRO A 127 -0.37 -5.84 -13.53
C PRO A 127 -1.17 -4.80 -12.71
N TYR A 128 -1.36 -5.00 -11.40
CA TYR A 128 -2.27 -4.22 -10.58
C TYR A 128 -1.54 -3.21 -9.68
N TYR A 129 -2.09 -1.99 -9.62
CA TYR A 129 -1.66 -0.99 -8.65
C TYR A 129 -2.51 -1.06 -7.38
N ILE A 130 -1.82 -1.09 -6.24
CA ILE A 130 -2.43 -1.31 -4.93
C ILE A 130 -2.66 0.03 -4.21
N SER A 131 -1.75 0.98 -4.36
CA SER A 131 -1.89 2.33 -3.78
C SER A 131 -1.02 3.35 -4.50
N GLY A 132 -1.46 4.61 -4.59
CA GLY A 132 -0.64 5.74 -5.02
C GLY A 132 -0.51 5.90 -6.53
N ALA A 133 -1.09 5.01 -7.35
CA ALA A 133 -0.96 5.11 -8.80
C ALA A 133 -1.74 6.29 -9.42
N GLU A 134 -2.68 6.89 -8.69
CA GLU A 134 -3.54 7.99 -9.15
C GLU A 134 -2.80 9.20 -9.73
N VAL A 135 -1.54 9.42 -9.32
CA VAL A 135 -0.73 10.55 -9.76
C VAL A 135 0.66 10.13 -10.25
N MET A 136 0.91 8.82 -10.44
CA MET A 136 2.26 8.32 -10.72
C MET A 136 2.90 8.92 -11.98
N ASP A 137 2.09 9.22 -13.01
CA ASP A 137 2.55 9.76 -14.28
C ASP A 137 3.12 11.19 -14.18
N GLN A 138 2.89 11.86 -13.04
CA GLN A 138 3.45 13.19 -12.75
C GLN A 138 4.85 13.12 -12.14
N PHE A 139 5.33 11.93 -11.78
CA PHE A 139 6.58 11.72 -11.04
C PHE A 139 7.58 10.91 -11.86
N VAL A 140 8.85 11.30 -11.77
CA VAL A 140 9.96 10.51 -12.31
C VAL A 140 10.41 9.51 -11.25
N VAL A 141 10.49 8.22 -11.61
CA VAL A 141 10.98 7.17 -10.72
C VAL A 141 12.45 7.42 -10.37
N VAL A 142 12.75 7.49 -9.08
CA VAL A 142 14.12 7.63 -8.55
C VAL A 142 14.63 6.36 -7.89
N ASP A 143 13.72 5.51 -7.41
CA ASP A 143 14.08 4.23 -6.81
C ASP A 143 12.92 3.24 -6.87
N LYS A 144 13.24 1.95 -6.74
CA LYS A 144 12.26 0.87 -6.69
C LYS A 144 12.74 -0.25 -5.78
N PHE A 145 11.79 -0.94 -5.14
CA PHE A 145 12.05 -2.02 -4.20
C PHE A 145 11.17 -3.20 -4.56
N ALA A 146 11.78 -4.30 -4.98
CA ALA A 146 11.08 -5.54 -5.30
C ALA A 146 11.07 -6.48 -4.10
N LYS A 147 9.89 -6.97 -3.75
CA LYS A 147 9.72 -8.05 -2.77
C LYS A 147 9.07 -9.23 -3.46
N SER A 148 9.83 -10.29 -3.66
CA SER A 148 9.39 -11.51 -4.34
C SER A 148 8.44 -12.33 -3.48
N ALA A 149 7.56 -13.08 -4.13
CA ALA A 149 6.76 -14.12 -3.49
C ALA A 149 7.70 -15.17 -2.86
N GLY A 150 7.66 -15.34 -1.53
CA GLY A 150 8.36 -16.44 -0.85
C GLY A 150 9.58 -16.09 0.00
N THR A 151 10.00 -14.82 0.10
CA THR A 151 11.02 -14.43 1.09
C THR A 151 10.35 -14.17 2.45
N SER A 152 10.40 -15.17 3.34
CA SER A 152 10.14 -15.03 4.79
C SER A 152 11.43 -14.89 5.56
#